data_AF-A0A2R6N7J5-F1
#
_entry.id   AF-A0A2R6N7J5-F1
#
_cell.length_a   1.000
_cell.length_b   1.000
_cell.length_c   1.000
_cell.angle_alpha   90.00
_cell.angle_beta   90.00
_cell.angle_gamma   90.00
#
_symmetry.space_group_name_H-M   'P 1'
#
loop_
_entity.id
_entity.type
_entity.pdbx_description
1 polymer ?
#
loop_
_entity_poly.entity_id
_entity_poly.type
_entity_poly.pdbx_seq_one_letter_code
_entity_poly.pdbx_strand_id
1 'polypeptide(L)'
;MRLDEFIEGFERDEDAERRRLAREKSYEITDHLEDVERQFEQVVQGDSLYGSSAPEIFVGRSNYPDVSTGLLSPMDREADASSFATSGEWYQQGLGIDDVLQRRTGLLNSTRSSQVNVEDVWDGFVGVQREVAIADHPVDVEVGLDDTPDIDLSLDDIATPTGPRARATDATLAENPYVPKPVEKTLEDDDWQAEGAMTYLYRRGFDVYEINTILSAGALGRGRNRRLVPTRWSITAVDDTVGQYLRGQIRNASSVDQVQVWYNEYIGNDYWVILAPGNWEFELVE
;
A
#
# COMPACT_ATOMS: atom_id res chain seq x y z
N MET A 1 28.77 38.61 18.76
CA MET A 1 29.21 37.81 17.60
C MET A 1 27.93 37.35 16.92
N ARG A 2 27.69 37.80 15.69
CA ARG A 2 26.45 37.52 14.95
C ARG A 2 26.58 36.13 14.31
N LEU A 3 25.51 35.34 14.39
CA LEU A 3 25.45 33.96 13.88
C LEU A 3 25.68 33.88 12.35
N ASP A 4 25.50 35.02 11.68
CA ASP A 4 25.52 35.19 10.23
C ASP A 4 26.93 34.92 9.63
N GLU A 5 28.01 35.16 10.39
CA GLU A 5 29.40 34.97 9.93
C GLU A 5 29.89 33.51 9.99
N PHE A 6 29.13 32.58 10.60
CA PHE A 6 29.53 31.16 10.68
C PHE A 6 28.94 30.30 9.55
N ILE A 7 27.96 30.84 8.80
CA ILE A 7 27.18 30.10 7.79
C ILE A 7 27.75 30.30 6.37
N GLU A 8 28.57 31.33 6.13
CA GLU A 8 29.12 31.66 4.79
C GLU A 8 30.21 30.70 4.26
N GLY A 9 30.55 29.63 4.98
CA GLY A 9 31.59 28.66 4.57
C GLY A 9 31.08 27.30 4.06
N PHE A 10 29.78 27.04 4.10
CA PHE A 10 29.18 25.76 3.73
C PHE A 10 28.28 25.89 2.49
N GLU A 11 28.83 26.34 1.36
CA GLU A 11 28.27 25.89 0.08
C GLU A 11 28.64 24.41 -0.05
N ARG A 12 27.74 23.53 0.40
CA ARG A 12 27.79 22.11 0.08
C ARG A 12 27.86 22.03 -1.44
N ASP A 13 28.96 21.49 -1.97
CA ASP A 13 29.10 21.18 -3.39
C ASP A 13 28.05 20.10 -3.74
N GLU A 14 26.85 20.56 -4.08
CA GLU A 14 25.69 19.71 -4.39
C GLU A 14 26.04 18.74 -5.52
N ASP A 15 26.94 19.10 -6.42
CA ASP A 15 27.40 18.23 -7.50
C ASP A 15 28.35 17.14 -6.99
N ALA A 16 29.20 17.42 -6.00
CA ALA A 16 30.02 16.41 -5.34
C ALA A 16 29.19 15.48 -4.44
N GLU A 17 28.16 16.01 -3.77
CA GLU A 17 27.19 15.23 -2.99
C GLU A 17 26.34 14.35 -3.92
N ARG A 18 25.84 14.87 -5.04
CA ARG A 18 25.18 14.09 -6.11
C ARG A 18 26.09 13.03 -6.71
N ARG A 19 27.38 13.32 -6.95
CA ARG A 19 28.35 12.33 -7.46
C ARG A 19 28.71 11.27 -6.42
N ARG A 20 28.70 11.59 -5.12
CA ARG A 20 28.87 10.62 -4.03
C ARG A 20 27.63 9.75 -3.92
N LEU A 21 26.45 10.36 -3.86
CA LEU A 21 25.16 9.68 -3.84
C LEU A 21 24.93 8.82 -5.09
N ALA A 22 25.39 9.24 -6.28
CA ALA A 22 25.32 8.44 -7.51
C ALA A 22 26.34 7.29 -7.56
N ARG A 23 27.42 7.34 -6.77
CA ARG A 23 28.37 6.22 -6.59
C ARG A 23 27.94 5.27 -5.47
N GLU A 24 27.21 5.78 -4.48
CA GLU A 24 26.57 5.00 -3.42
C GLU A 24 25.25 4.39 -3.87
N LYS A 25 24.52 5.03 -4.80
CA LYS A 25 23.32 4.48 -5.44
C LYS A 25 23.72 3.26 -6.25
N SER A 26 23.17 2.13 -5.83
CA SER A 26 23.35 0.86 -6.50
C SER A 26 22.82 0.95 -7.94
N TYR A 27 23.68 0.66 -8.92
CA TYR A 27 23.25 0.42 -10.31
C TYR A 27 22.27 -0.77 -10.41
N GLU A 28 22.15 -1.58 -9.35
CA GLU A 28 21.17 -2.65 -9.25
C GLU A 28 19.73 -2.14 -9.40
N ILE A 29 19.42 -0.90 -8.97
CA ILE A 29 18.07 -0.33 -9.16
C ILE A 29 17.80 -0.09 -10.65
N THR A 30 18.76 0.46 -11.40
CA THR A 30 18.59 0.69 -12.83
C THR A 30 18.55 -0.61 -13.62
N ASP A 31 19.40 -1.58 -13.26
CA ASP A 31 19.41 -2.90 -13.88
C ASP A 31 18.07 -3.64 -13.61
N HIS A 32 17.55 -3.51 -12.39
CA HIS A 32 16.24 -4.06 -12.01
C HIS A 32 15.09 -3.44 -12.80
N LEU A 33 15.13 -2.14 -13.09
CA LEU A 33 14.10 -1.50 -13.92
C LEU A 33 14.14 -1.99 -15.38
N GLU A 34 15.33 -2.26 -15.92
CA GLU A 34 15.47 -2.89 -17.25
C GLU A 34 14.98 -4.35 -17.25
N ASP A 35 15.14 -5.08 -16.14
CA ASP A 35 14.57 -6.42 -15.95
C ASP A 35 13.03 -6.37 -15.88
N VAL A 36 12.47 -5.41 -15.15
CA VAL A 36 11.01 -5.15 -15.05
C VAL A 36 10.41 -4.87 -16.43
N GLU A 37 11.07 -4.03 -17.23
CA GLU A 37 10.63 -3.72 -18.60
C GLU A 37 10.61 -4.97 -19.48
N ARG A 38 11.67 -5.79 -19.43
CA ARG A 38 11.73 -7.06 -20.17
C ARG A 38 10.71 -8.08 -19.69
N GLN A 39 10.48 -8.19 -18.38
CA GLN A 39 9.45 -9.07 -17.82
C GLN A 39 8.07 -8.63 -18.26
N PHE A 40 7.80 -7.32 -18.25
CA PHE A 40 6.55 -6.77 -18.76
C PHE A 40 6.34 -7.13 -20.23
N GLU A 41 7.34 -6.92 -21.10
CA GLU A 41 7.26 -7.30 -22.52
C GLU A 41 7.00 -8.80 -22.72
N GLN A 42 7.49 -9.66 -21.82
CA GLN A 42 7.25 -11.11 -21.86
C GLN A 42 5.86 -11.51 -21.35
N VAL A 43 5.40 -10.87 -20.27
CA VAL A 43 4.08 -11.12 -19.68
C VAL A 43 2.98 -10.67 -20.63
N VAL A 44 3.20 -9.56 -21.35
CA VAL A 44 2.23 -9.04 -22.32
C VAL A 44 2.42 -9.59 -23.74
N GLN A 45 2.89 -10.83 -23.87
CA GLN A 45 2.83 -11.53 -25.16
C GLN A 45 1.40 -12.05 -25.40
N GLY A 46 0.52 -11.16 -25.84
CA GLY A 46 -0.88 -11.41 -26.16
C GLY A 46 -1.85 -10.49 -25.40
N ASP A 47 -3.15 -10.74 -25.56
CA ASP A 47 -4.21 -9.82 -25.09
C ASP A 47 -4.77 -10.22 -23.70
N SER A 48 -4.00 -10.98 -22.91
CA SER A 48 -4.51 -11.62 -21.68
C SER A 48 -3.42 -12.06 -20.71
N LEU A 49 -3.67 -11.85 -19.41
CA LEU A 49 -2.92 -12.40 -18.29
C LEU A 49 -3.71 -13.57 -17.66
N TYR A 50 -3.17 -14.79 -17.74
CA TYR A 50 -3.79 -16.00 -17.17
C TYR A 50 -3.05 -16.49 -15.94
N GLY A 51 -3.81 -16.99 -14.95
CA GLY A 51 -3.27 -17.72 -13.80
C GLY A 51 -2.29 -16.91 -12.97
N SER A 52 -2.59 -15.63 -12.76
CA SER A 52 -1.79 -14.76 -11.90
C SER A 52 -2.48 -14.59 -10.56
N SER A 53 -1.76 -14.81 -9.47
CA SER A 53 -2.31 -14.60 -8.13
C SER A 53 -2.17 -13.14 -7.75
N ALA A 54 -3.29 -12.44 -7.57
CA ALA A 54 -3.34 -11.04 -7.19
C ALA A 54 -3.28 -10.90 -5.67
N PRO A 55 -2.19 -10.34 -5.08
CA PRO A 55 -2.10 -10.12 -3.64
C PRO A 55 -2.80 -8.85 -3.18
N GLU A 56 -2.99 -7.86 -4.05
CA GLU A 56 -3.46 -6.52 -3.67
C GLU A 56 -4.28 -5.86 -4.77
N ILE A 57 -5.04 -4.84 -4.37
CA ILE A 57 -5.70 -3.90 -5.29
C ILE A 57 -5.08 -2.51 -5.15
N PHE A 58 -5.30 -1.68 -6.16
CA PHE A 58 -4.92 -0.28 -6.13
C PHE A 58 -6.10 0.62 -6.51
N VAL A 59 -6.34 1.68 -5.75
CA VAL A 59 -7.35 2.70 -6.09
C VAL A 59 -6.67 4.06 -6.19
N GLY A 60 -6.70 4.63 -7.40
CA GLY A 60 -6.14 5.92 -7.72
C GLY A 60 -6.91 7.08 -7.11
N ARG A 61 -6.21 8.21 -6.88
CA ARG A 61 -6.75 9.43 -6.27
C ARG A 61 -7.33 10.46 -7.25
N SER A 62 -7.05 10.28 -8.54
CA SER A 62 -7.39 11.25 -9.59
C SER A 62 -8.76 10.95 -10.21
N ASN A 63 -9.35 11.96 -10.86
CA ASN A 63 -10.59 11.83 -11.64
C ASN A 63 -11.87 11.47 -10.86
N TYR A 64 -11.87 11.61 -9.53
CA TYR A 64 -13.05 11.42 -8.70
C TYR A 64 -14.28 12.19 -9.27
N PRO A 65 -15.45 11.54 -9.46
CA PRO A 65 -15.86 10.22 -8.94
C PRO A 65 -15.54 9.01 -9.85
N ASP A 66 -14.92 9.21 -11.01
CA ASP A 66 -14.49 8.14 -11.92
C ASP A 66 -13.00 7.84 -11.71
N VAL A 67 -12.70 6.95 -10.76
CA VAL A 67 -11.32 6.66 -10.36
C VAL A 67 -10.72 5.54 -11.20
N SER A 68 -9.41 5.60 -11.43
CA SER A 68 -8.66 4.45 -11.93
C SER A 68 -8.46 3.46 -10.78
N THR A 69 -8.92 2.24 -10.97
CA THR A 69 -8.76 1.14 -10.02
C THR A 69 -8.01 0.01 -10.72
N GLY A 70 -7.22 -0.78 -9.99
CA GLY A 70 -6.46 -1.88 -10.59
C GLY A 70 -6.23 -3.10 -9.70
N LEU A 71 -5.96 -4.22 -10.36
CA LEU A 71 -5.52 -5.48 -9.77
C LEU A 71 -4.01 -5.55 -9.90
N LEU A 72 -3.31 -5.76 -8.78
CA LEU A 72 -1.87 -5.93 -8.78
C LEU A 72 -1.56 -7.41 -8.89
N SER A 73 -0.69 -7.80 -9.82
CA SER A 73 -0.28 -9.19 -10.00
C SER A 73 1.22 -9.28 -10.27
N PRO A 74 1.95 -10.22 -9.65
CA PRO A 74 3.36 -10.42 -9.95
C PRO A 74 3.55 -10.73 -11.45
N MET A 75 4.54 -10.08 -12.05
CA MET A 75 4.92 -10.37 -13.44
C MET A 75 5.65 -11.70 -13.56
N ASP A 76 6.43 -12.06 -12.54
CA ASP A 76 7.00 -13.41 -12.43
C ASP A 76 5.93 -14.38 -11.90
N ARG A 77 5.50 -15.30 -12.76
CA ARG A 77 4.46 -16.29 -12.44
C ARG A 77 4.94 -17.38 -11.48
N GLU A 78 6.25 -17.57 -11.34
CA GLU A 78 6.81 -18.54 -10.39
C GLU A 78 7.00 -17.92 -9.01
N ALA A 79 6.89 -16.59 -8.89
CA ALA A 79 7.10 -15.89 -7.64
C ALA A 79 5.91 -16.07 -6.70
N ASP A 80 6.21 -16.17 -5.40
CA ASP A 80 5.19 -16.22 -4.36
C ASP A 80 4.50 -14.86 -4.24
N ALA A 81 3.26 -14.77 -4.71
CA ALA A 81 2.46 -13.56 -4.71
C ALA A 81 2.27 -12.97 -3.30
N SER A 82 2.22 -13.81 -2.26
CA SER A 82 2.04 -13.34 -0.87
C SER A 82 3.20 -12.46 -0.43
N SER A 83 4.39 -12.72 -0.96
CA SER A 83 5.58 -11.94 -0.66
C SER A 83 5.51 -10.52 -1.24
N PHE A 84 4.65 -10.26 -2.23
CA PHE A 84 4.46 -8.93 -2.82
C PHE A 84 3.41 -8.09 -2.09
N ALA A 85 2.55 -8.70 -1.27
CA ALA A 85 1.61 -7.97 -0.43
C ALA A 85 2.38 -7.14 0.61
N THR A 86 1.92 -5.90 0.80
CA THR A 86 2.41 -5.01 1.84
C THR A 86 1.96 -5.52 3.19
N SER A 87 2.90 -5.76 4.10
CA SER A 87 2.55 -6.16 5.45
C SER A 87 3.58 -5.67 6.46
N GLY A 88 3.22 -5.76 7.75
CA GLY A 88 4.17 -5.57 8.83
C GLY A 88 5.32 -6.58 8.83
N GLU A 89 5.23 -7.67 8.06
CA GLU A 89 6.27 -8.70 7.97
C GLU A 89 7.51 -8.20 7.22
N TRP A 90 7.37 -7.25 6.29
CA TRP A 90 8.51 -6.68 5.56
C TRP A 90 9.55 -6.10 6.54
N TYR A 91 9.07 -5.40 7.56
CA TYR A 91 9.92 -4.88 8.64
C TYR A 91 10.54 -6.01 9.46
N GLN A 92 9.77 -7.06 9.80
CA GLN A 92 10.27 -8.20 10.58
C GLN A 92 11.34 -9.02 9.83
N GLN A 93 11.23 -9.08 8.51
CA GLN A 93 12.21 -9.72 7.62
C GLN A 93 13.43 -8.83 7.35
N GLY A 94 13.39 -7.56 7.74
CA GLY A 94 14.48 -6.61 7.53
C GLY A 94 14.65 -6.18 6.07
N LEU A 95 13.55 -6.15 5.30
CA LEU A 95 13.60 -5.74 3.89
C LEU A 95 14.08 -4.29 3.75
N GLY A 96 15.05 -4.09 2.85
CA GLY A 96 15.62 -2.79 2.53
C GLY A 96 14.84 -2.03 1.46
N ILE A 97 15.35 -0.87 1.09
CA ILE A 97 14.74 -0.03 0.03
C ILE A 97 14.73 -0.75 -1.32
N ASP A 98 15.79 -1.50 -1.63
CA ASP A 98 15.93 -2.24 -2.89
C ASP A 98 14.91 -3.39 -2.98
N ASP A 99 14.68 -4.12 -1.87
CA ASP A 99 13.66 -5.16 -1.79
C ASP A 99 12.25 -4.59 -2.00
N VAL A 100 11.96 -3.45 -1.37
CA VAL A 100 10.68 -2.75 -1.51
C VAL A 100 10.49 -2.31 -2.96
N LEU A 101 11.51 -1.69 -3.56
CA LEU A 101 11.49 -1.29 -4.96
C LEU A 101 11.23 -2.48 -5.87
N GLN A 102 11.93 -3.59 -5.65
CA GLN A 102 11.78 -4.81 -6.43
C GLN A 102 10.37 -5.39 -6.35
N ARG A 103 9.84 -5.55 -5.13
CA ARG A 103 8.46 -6.04 -4.92
C ARG A 103 7.44 -5.10 -5.57
N ARG A 104 7.59 -3.79 -5.41
CA ARG A 104 6.61 -2.83 -5.94
C ARG A 104 6.63 -2.70 -7.46
N THR A 105 7.81 -2.74 -8.06
CA THR A 105 7.97 -2.63 -9.51
C THR A 105 7.71 -3.95 -10.24
N GLY A 106 7.86 -5.08 -9.55
CA GLY A 106 7.52 -6.41 -10.07
C GLY A 106 6.02 -6.72 -10.17
N LEU A 107 5.15 -5.82 -9.69
CA LEU A 107 3.69 -5.95 -9.80
C LEU A 107 3.18 -5.22 -11.05
N LEU A 108 2.56 -5.97 -11.96
CA LEU A 108 1.74 -5.41 -13.03
C LEU A 108 0.45 -4.86 -12.43
N ASN A 109 0.17 -3.59 -12.69
CA ASN A 109 -1.08 -2.97 -12.33
C ASN A 109 -2.05 -2.98 -13.52
N SER A 110 -2.95 -3.95 -13.52
CA SER A 110 -4.02 -4.06 -14.50
C SER A 110 -5.13 -3.10 -14.12
N THR A 111 -5.29 -2.00 -14.87
CA THR A 111 -6.13 -0.85 -14.49
C THR A 111 -7.39 -0.72 -15.33
N ARG A 112 -8.46 -0.21 -14.71
CA ARG A 112 -9.72 0.15 -15.36
C ARG A 112 -10.33 1.38 -14.67
N SER A 113 -11.01 2.24 -15.44
CA SER A 113 -11.79 3.34 -14.86
C SER A 113 -13.09 2.80 -14.27
N SER A 114 -13.46 3.24 -13.08
CA SER A 114 -14.69 2.81 -12.40
C SER A 114 -15.31 3.93 -11.57
N GLN A 115 -16.64 3.94 -11.50
CA GLN A 115 -17.36 4.81 -10.56
C GLN A 115 -17.05 4.40 -9.13
N VAL A 116 -16.85 5.39 -8.27
CA VAL A 116 -16.53 5.15 -6.85
C VAL A 116 -17.68 4.53 -6.07
N ASN A 117 -18.94 4.72 -6.46
CA ASN A 117 -20.05 4.11 -5.72
C ASN A 117 -20.10 2.60 -6.02
N VAL A 118 -19.89 1.81 -4.97
CA VAL A 118 -19.85 0.34 -5.05
C VAL A 118 -20.82 -0.31 -4.07
N GLU A 119 -21.91 0.39 -3.74
CA GLU A 119 -23.06 -0.19 -3.04
C GLU A 119 -23.53 -1.43 -3.83
N ASP A 120 -23.38 -2.60 -3.22
CA ASP A 120 -23.75 -3.92 -3.76
C ASP A 120 -23.15 -4.31 -5.13
N VAL A 121 -21.99 -3.74 -5.51
CA VAL A 121 -21.31 -4.08 -6.77
C VAL A 121 -20.34 -5.25 -6.57
N TRP A 122 -20.74 -6.46 -6.93
CA TRP A 122 -19.94 -7.70 -6.78
C TRP A 122 -19.66 -8.43 -8.09
N ASP A 123 -19.97 -7.80 -9.22
CA ASP A 123 -19.75 -8.33 -10.56
C ASP A 123 -18.72 -7.51 -11.36
N GLY A 124 -18.24 -8.11 -12.44
CA GLY A 124 -17.24 -7.51 -13.32
C GLY A 124 -15.93 -7.17 -12.61
N PHE A 125 -15.20 -6.21 -13.18
CA PHE A 125 -13.86 -5.86 -12.71
C PHE A 125 -13.83 -5.39 -11.24
N VAL A 126 -14.77 -4.52 -10.86
CA VAL A 126 -14.89 -4.01 -9.48
C VAL A 126 -15.24 -5.15 -8.52
N GLY A 127 -16.13 -6.06 -8.92
CA GLY A 127 -16.46 -7.24 -8.11
C GLY A 127 -15.23 -8.08 -7.80
N VAL A 128 -14.44 -8.44 -8.82
CA VAL A 128 -13.20 -9.21 -8.64
C VAL A 128 -12.22 -8.49 -7.72
N GLN A 129 -12.06 -7.18 -7.86
CA GLN A 129 -11.21 -6.39 -6.97
C GLN A 129 -11.66 -6.45 -5.51
N ARG A 130 -12.98 -6.36 -5.28
CA ARG A 130 -13.52 -6.44 -3.92
C ARG A 130 -13.27 -7.80 -3.30
N GLU A 131 -13.46 -8.86 -4.08
CA GLU A 131 -13.21 -10.25 -3.66
C GLU A 131 -11.71 -10.48 -3.35
N VAL A 132 -10.80 -9.99 -4.18
CA VAL A 132 -9.35 -10.02 -3.92
C VAL A 132 -9.00 -9.26 -2.64
N ALA A 133 -9.61 -8.09 -2.42
CA ALA A 133 -9.29 -7.24 -1.28
C ALA A 133 -9.78 -7.76 0.07
N ILE A 134 -10.80 -8.62 0.10
CA ILE A 134 -11.37 -9.21 1.33
C ILE A 134 -10.83 -10.61 1.63
N ALA A 135 -10.06 -11.18 0.71
CA ALA A 135 -9.42 -12.48 0.89
C ALA A 135 -8.29 -12.40 1.92
N ASP A 136 -7.98 -13.53 2.57
CA ASP A 136 -6.83 -13.62 3.50
C ASP A 136 -5.52 -14.00 2.82
N HIS A 137 -5.56 -14.38 1.55
CA HIS A 137 -4.40 -14.75 0.76
C HIS A 137 -4.54 -14.24 -0.68
N PRO A 138 -3.43 -14.17 -1.45
CA PRO A 138 -3.50 -13.83 -2.87
C PRO A 138 -4.48 -14.73 -3.60
N VAL A 139 -5.21 -14.14 -4.55
CA VAL A 139 -6.30 -14.82 -5.26
C VAL A 139 -5.95 -14.96 -6.74
N ASP A 140 -6.09 -16.17 -7.27
CA ASP A 140 -5.91 -16.44 -8.69
C ASP A 140 -6.97 -15.72 -9.53
N VAL A 141 -6.50 -14.89 -10.46
CA VAL A 141 -7.33 -14.13 -11.39
C VAL A 141 -6.89 -14.34 -12.84
N GLU A 142 -7.85 -14.19 -13.74
CA GLU A 142 -7.62 -14.03 -15.17
C GLU A 142 -8.02 -12.61 -15.56
N VAL A 143 -7.17 -11.91 -16.29
CA VAL A 143 -7.38 -10.52 -16.69
C VAL A 143 -7.21 -10.39 -18.20
N GLY A 144 -8.25 -9.93 -18.88
CA GLY A 144 -8.16 -9.52 -20.28
C GLY A 144 -7.47 -8.15 -20.38
N LEU A 145 -6.49 -8.00 -21.25
CA LEU A 145 -5.74 -6.76 -21.47
C LEU A 145 -6.11 -6.15 -22.83
N ASP A 146 -6.09 -4.81 -22.90
CA ASP A 146 -6.24 -4.09 -24.17
C ASP A 146 -4.95 -4.29 -25.01
N ASP A 147 -5.08 -4.53 -26.31
CA ASP A 147 -4.03 -4.97 -27.27
C ASP A 147 -2.78 -4.05 -27.34
N THR A 148 -2.74 -2.93 -26.62
CA THR A 148 -1.55 -2.07 -26.51
C THR A 148 -1.39 -1.55 -25.08
N PRO A 149 -0.55 -2.20 -24.27
CA PRO A 149 -0.19 -1.70 -22.95
C PRO A 149 0.68 -0.45 -23.08
N ASP A 150 0.32 0.61 -22.37
CA ASP A 150 1.16 1.79 -22.22
C ASP A 150 2.05 1.64 -20.98
N ILE A 151 3.36 1.46 -21.17
CA ILE A 151 4.34 1.48 -20.09
C ILE A 151 4.51 2.92 -19.61
N ASP A 152 3.95 3.24 -18.46
CA ASP A 152 4.24 4.48 -17.74
C ASP A 152 5.04 4.16 -16.46
N LEU A 153 6.36 4.01 -16.63
CA LEU A 153 7.34 3.91 -15.54
C LEU A 153 7.70 5.32 -15.01
N SER A 154 6.71 6.17 -14.77
CA SER A 154 6.95 7.45 -14.10
C SER A 154 7.21 7.24 -12.61
N LEU A 155 8.46 7.49 -12.20
CA LEU A 155 8.83 7.71 -10.81
C LEU A 155 8.40 9.13 -10.45
N ASP A 156 7.22 9.28 -9.85
CA ASP A 156 6.82 10.53 -9.21
C ASP A 156 7.70 10.74 -7.95
N ASP A 157 8.29 11.92 -7.77
CA ASP A 157 9.25 12.24 -6.67
C ASP A 157 8.70 12.04 -5.24
N ILE A 158 7.40 11.74 -5.09
CA ILE A 158 6.67 11.65 -3.80
C ILE A 158 5.82 10.36 -3.73
N ALA A 159 5.72 9.57 -4.80
CA ALA A 159 4.86 8.39 -4.85
C ALA A 159 5.65 7.11 -4.56
N THR A 160 5.00 6.13 -3.93
CA THR A 160 5.52 4.76 -3.86
C THR A 160 5.82 4.32 -5.29
N PRO A 161 6.99 3.71 -5.55
CA PRO A 161 7.28 3.10 -6.84
C PRO A 161 6.10 2.21 -7.22
N THR A 162 5.53 2.40 -8.41
CA THR A 162 4.51 1.50 -8.93
C THR A 162 5.10 0.75 -10.10
N GLY A 163 4.85 -0.55 -10.17
CA GLY A 163 5.18 -1.32 -11.35
C GLY A 163 4.41 -0.86 -12.60
N PRO A 164 4.69 -1.51 -13.73
CA PRO A 164 4.11 -1.14 -15.01
C PRO A 164 2.59 -1.26 -14.97
N ARG A 165 1.92 -0.49 -15.83
CA ARG A 165 0.46 -0.43 -15.88
C ARG A 165 -0.01 -0.95 -17.23
N ALA A 166 -1.10 -1.71 -17.23
CA ALA A 166 -1.79 -2.11 -18.46
C ALA A 166 -3.29 -1.82 -18.30
N ARG A 167 -3.98 -1.52 -19.39
CA ARG A 167 -5.43 -1.34 -19.35
C ARG A 167 -6.10 -2.71 -19.44
N ALA A 168 -7.01 -2.99 -18.51
CA ALA A 168 -7.79 -4.22 -18.49
C ALA A 168 -9.15 -4.04 -19.16
N THR A 169 -9.57 -5.03 -19.95
CA THR A 169 -10.92 -5.12 -20.55
C THR A 169 -11.91 -5.74 -19.56
N ASP A 170 -11.47 -6.76 -18.83
CA ASP A 170 -12.26 -7.55 -17.89
C ASP A 170 -11.34 -8.31 -16.93
N ALA A 171 -11.94 -8.84 -15.86
CA ALA A 171 -11.27 -9.71 -14.91
C ALA A 171 -12.25 -10.76 -14.40
N THR A 172 -11.75 -11.96 -14.14
CA THR A 172 -12.50 -13.08 -13.57
C THR A 172 -11.68 -13.79 -12.51
N LEU A 173 -12.34 -14.27 -11.46
CA LEU A 173 -11.72 -15.14 -10.46
C LEU A 173 -11.48 -16.53 -11.06
N ALA A 174 -10.26 -17.04 -10.94
CA ALA A 174 -9.90 -18.41 -11.33
C ALA A 174 -10.06 -19.40 -10.18
N GLU A 175 -10.24 -18.90 -8.96
CA GLU A 175 -10.54 -19.68 -7.75
C GLU A 175 -11.68 -19.06 -6.92
N ASN A 176 -12.04 -19.71 -5.82
CA ASN A 176 -13.01 -19.15 -4.87
C ASN A 176 -12.26 -18.56 -3.66
N PRO A 177 -12.22 -17.23 -3.50
CA PRO A 177 -11.50 -16.58 -2.41
C PRO A 177 -12.00 -17.05 -1.04
N TYR A 178 -11.07 -17.20 -0.10
CA TYR A 178 -11.42 -17.42 1.29
C TYR A 178 -11.55 -16.09 2.02
N VAL A 179 -12.75 -15.81 2.53
CA VAL A 179 -13.04 -14.59 3.30
C VAL A 179 -13.07 -14.91 4.78
N PRO A 180 -12.24 -14.28 5.63
CA PRO A 180 -12.30 -14.49 7.06
C PRO A 180 -13.64 -14.05 7.66
N LYS A 181 -14.15 -14.84 8.63
CA LYS A 181 -15.40 -14.53 9.36
C LYS A 181 -15.50 -13.10 9.91
N PRO A 182 -14.43 -12.48 10.45
CA PRO A 182 -14.51 -11.08 10.88
C PRO A 182 -14.83 -10.12 9.72
N VAL A 183 -14.30 -10.38 8.53
CA VAL A 183 -14.54 -9.59 7.31
C VAL A 183 -15.94 -9.83 6.79
N GLU A 184 -16.39 -11.10 6.68
CA GLU A 184 -17.77 -11.45 6.34
C GLU A 184 -18.77 -10.69 7.22
N LYS A 185 -18.53 -10.68 8.53
CA LYS A 185 -19.38 -9.97 9.49
C LYS A 185 -19.47 -8.46 9.22
N THR A 186 -18.36 -7.82 8.81
CA THR A 186 -18.38 -6.39 8.49
C THR A 186 -19.13 -6.09 7.19
N LEU A 187 -19.17 -7.05 6.26
CA LEU A 187 -19.91 -6.94 5.01
C LEU A 187 -21.42 -7.16 5.19
N GLU A 188 -21.81 -8.08 6.07
CA GLU A 188 -23.22 -8.41 6.35
C GLU A 188 -23.98 -7.28 7.09
N ASP A 189 -23.29 -6.36 7.77
CA ASP A 189 -23.90 -5.26 8.54
C ASP A 189 -23.86 -3.94 7.75
N ASP A 190 -24.91 -3.68 6.97
CA ASP A 190 -25.03 -2.48 6.14
C ASP A 190 -25.27 -1.18 6.93
N ASP A 191 -25.48 -1.24 8.25
CA ASP A 191 -25.65 -0.08 9.12
C ASP A 191 -24.36 0.29 9.89
N TRP A 192 -23.34 -0.58 9.84
CA TRP A 192 -22.09 -0.38 10.55
C TRP A 192 -21.27 0.77 9.95
N GLN A 193 -20.89 1.72 10.79
CA GLN A 193 -19.93 2.77 10.42
C GLN A 193 -18.53 2.21 10.18
N ALA A 194 -17.83 2.77 9.19
CA ALA A 194 -16.50 2.31 8.77
C ALA A 194 -15.50 2.35 9.93
N GLU A 195 -15.53 3.42 10.74
CA GLU A 195 -14.64 3.59 11.90
C GLU A 195 -14.79 2.45 12.93
N GLY A 196 -16.04 2.02 13.15
CA GLY A 196 -16.35 0.91 14.03
C GLY A 196 -15.90 -0.44 13.45
N ALA A 197 -16.08 -0.64 12.14
CA ALA A 197 -15.65 -1.86 11.45
C ALA A 197 -14.12 -1.99 11.41
N MET A 198 -13.40 -0.91 11.09
CA MET A 198 -11.93 -0.85 11.13
C MET A 198 -11.40 -1.19 12.53
N THR A 199 -11.95 -0.55 13.57
CA THR A 199 -11.57 -0.85 14.97
C THR A 199 -11.86 -2.30 15.34
N TYR A 200 -12.96 -2.87 14.84
CA TYR A 200 -13.30 -4.27 15.09
C TYR A 200 -12.31 -5.22 14.43
N LEU A 201 -11.96 -5.02 13.16
CA LEU A 201 -10.98 -5.85 12.45
C LEU A 201 -9.60 -5.78 13.13
N TYR A 202 -9.15 -4.57 13.48
CA TYR A 202 -7.90 -4.39 14.21
C TYR A 202 -7.86 -5.19 15.52
N ARG A 203 -8.95 -5.14 16.30
CA ARG A 203 -9.09 -5.94 17.54
C ARG A 203 -9.18 -7.44 17.31
N ARG A 204 -9.44 -7.89 16.08
CA ARG A 204 -9.47 -9.30 15.66
C ARG A 204 -8.14 -9.78 15.11
N GLY A 205 -7.13 -8.92 15.07
CA GLY A 205 -5.76 -9.28 14.69
C GLY A 205 -5.39 -8.90 13.26
N PHE A 206 -6.28 -8.23 12.52
CA PHE A 206 -5.94 -7.66 11.21
C PHE A 206 -4.98 -6.50 11.39
N ASP A 207 -3.92 -6.46 10.59
CA ASP A 207 -3.01 -5.34 10.57
C ASP A 207 -3.59 -4.13 9.81
N VAL A 208 -2.91 -2.99 9.90
CA VAL A 208 -3.39 -1.77 9.25
C VAL A 208 -3.37 -1.88 7.73
N TYR A 209 -2.48 -2.68 7.14
CA TYR A 209 -2.37 -2.86 5.69
C TYR A 209 -3.55 -3.66 5.13
N GLU A 210 -3.96 -4.74 5.82
CA GLU A 210 -5.16 -5.50 5.46
C GLU A 210 -6.41 -4.61 5.52
N ILE A 211 -6.57 -3.84 6.61
CA ILE A 211 -7.72 -2.94 6.78
C ILE A 211 -7.72 -1.84 5.72
N ASN A 212 -6.55 -1.31 5.33
CA ASN A 212 -6.41 -0.34 4.25
C ASN A 212 -6.95 -0.88 2.93
N THR A 213 -6.57 -2.11 2.58
CA THR A 213 -6.99 -2.79 1.35
C THR A 213 -8.50 -3.02 1.33
N ILE A 214 -9.06 -3.54 2.43
CA ILE A 214 -10.51 -3.78 2.58
C ILE A 214 -11.29 -2.44 2.49
N LEU A 215 -10.83 -1.38 3.17
CA LEU A 215 -11.46 -0.06 3.09
C LEU A 215 -11.38 0.51 1.67
N SER A 216 -10.24 0.39 0.99
CA SER A 216 -10.04 0.86 -0.38
C SER A 216 -10.99 0.23 -1.38
N ALA A 217 -11.30 -1.05 -1.21
CA ALA A 217 -12.28 -1.76 -2.01
C ALA A 217 -13.74 -1.32 -1.75
N GLY A 218 -13.98 -0.41 -0.80
CA GLY A 218 -15.32 -0.04 -0.37
C GLY A 218 -16.05 -1.18 0.37
N ALA A 219 -15.31 -2.10 0.97
CA ALA A 219 -15.89 -3.22 1.72
C ALA A 219 -16.25 -2.86 3.17
N LEU A 220 -15.92 -1.65 3.65
CA LEU A 220 -16.27 -1.19 5.00
C LEU A 220 -17.24 -0.01 4.97
N GLY A 221 -18.07 0.06 6.01
CA GLY A 221 -19.01 1.14 6.23
C GLY A 221 -20.42 0.83 5.77
N ARG A 222 -21.31 1.80 5.98
CA ARG A 222 -22.75 1.66 5.69
C ARG A 222 -22.98 1.41 4.22
N GLY A 223 -23.87 0.48 3.86
CA GLY A 223 -24.12 0.04 2.48
C GLY A 223 -24.21 1.20 1.49
N ARG A 224 -25.16 2.13 1.72
CA ARG A 224 -25.37 3.36 0.93
C ARG A 224 -24.19 4.33 0.82
N ASN A 225 -23.15 4.14 1.63
CA ASN A 225 -21.94 4.95 1.68
C ASN A 225 -20.69 4.18 1.23
N ARG A 226 -20.81 2.89 0.87
CA ARG A 226 -19.69 2.08 0.40
C ARG A 226 -19.17 2.64 -0.91
N ARG A 227 -17.90 3.05 -0.89
CA ARG A 227 -17.23 3.67 -2.02
C ARG A 227 -15.82 3.14 -2.16
N LEU A 228 -15.32 3.05 -3.38
CA LEU A 228 -13.88 2.91 -3.60
C LEU A 228 -13.18 4.11 -2.97
N VAL A 229 -12.27 3.82 -2.05
CA VAL A 229 -11.47 4.84 -1.36
C VAL A 229 -10.05 4.78 -1.93
N PRO A 230 -9.53 5.88 -2.50
CA PRO A 230 -8.14 5.93 -2.95
C PRO A 230 -7.18 5.38 -1.90
N THR A 231 -6.25 4.52 -2.29
CA THR A 231 -5.36 3.79 -1.36
C THR A 231 -4.68 4.71 -0.36
N ARG A 232 -4.23 5.89 -0.81
CA ARG A 232 -3.63 6.90 0.07
C ARG A 232 -4.60 7.44 1.13
N TRP A 233 -5.87 7.62 0.80
CA TRP A 233 -6.88 8.10 1.74
C TRP A 233 -7.27 6.99 2.72
N SER A 234 -7.31 5.73 2.27
CA SER A 234 -7.53 4.58 3.17
C SER A 234 -6.45 4.49 4.23
N ILE A 235 -5.17 4.59 3.83
CA ILE A 235 -4.03 4.63 4.77
C ILE A 235 -4.26 5.68 5.86
N THR A 236 -4.54 6.93 5.46
CA THR A 236 -4.78 8.00 6.43
C THR A 236 -6.01 7.75 7.31
N ALA A 237 -7.10 7.23 6.76
CA ALA A 237 -8.34 6.99 7.49
C ALA A 237 -8.23 5.85 8.52
N VAL A 238 -7.54 4.77 8.16
CA VAL A 238 -7.24 3.64 9.05
C VAL A 238 -6.28 4.08 10.14
N ASP A 239 -5.18 4.75 9.79
CA ASP A 239 -4.18 5.22 10.76
C ASP A 239 -4.79 6.17 11.78
N ASP A 240 -5.61 7.13 11.35
CA ASP A 240 -6.33 8.02 12.26
C ASP A 240 -7.31 7.23 13.15
N THR A 241 -8.11 6.34 12.58
CA THR A 241 -9.10 5.55 13.34
C THR A 241 -8.44 4.65 14.39
N VAL A 242 -7.47 3.84 13.98
CA VAL A 242 -6.73 2.91 14.85
C VAL A 242 -5.90 3.69 15.87
N GLY A 243 -5.25 4.78 15.44
CA GLY A 243 -4.50 5.67 16.32
C GLY A 243 -5.39 6.30 17.40
N GLN A 244 -6.59 6.76 17.06
CA GLN A 244 -7.56 7.28 18.04
C GLN A 244 -8.03 6.20 19.01
N TYR A 245 -8.28 4.98 18.52
CA TYR A 245 -8.63 3.83 19.35
C TYR A 245 -7.53 3.50 20.37
N LEU A 246 -6.29 3.36 19.90
CA LEU A 246 -5.11 3.10 20.74
C LEU A 246 -4.86 4.22 21.75
N ARG A 247 -4.96 5.48 21.30
CA ARG A 247 -4.86 6.65 22.18
C ARG A 247 -5.90 6.61 23.30
N GLY A 248 -7.11 6.13 23.02
CA GLY A 248 -8.16 5.93 24.02
C GLY A 248 -7.77 4.92 25.11
N GLN A 249 -6.98 3.89 24.76
CA GLN A 249 -6.53 2.86 25.71
C GLN A 249 -5.41 3.36 26.63
N ILE A 250 -4.48 4.17 26.12
CA ILE A 250 -3.31 4.63 26.89
C ILE A 250 -3.62 5.75 27.90
N ARG A 251 -4.76 6.45 27.76
CA ARG A 251 -5.13 7.57 28.66
C ARG A 251 -5.21 7.18 30.13
N ASN A 252 -5.52 5.91 30.41
CA ASN A 252 -5.62 5.38 31.77
C ASN A 252 -4.42 4.50 32.15
N ALA A 253 -3.39 4.42 31.30
CA ALA A 253 -2.18 3.69 31.60
C ALA A 253 -1.34 4.43 32.66
N SER A 254 -0.62 3.68 33.49
CA SER A 254 0.35 4.26 34.41
C SER A 254 1.52 4.87 33.63
N SER A 255 2.02 6.00 34.12
CA SER A 255 3.23 6.64 33.57
C SER A 255 4.46 5.74 33.77
N VAL A 256 5.51 5.95 32.99
CA VAL A 256 6.80 5.28 33.19
C VAL A 256 7.52 5.84 34.41
N ASP A 257 8.29 5.02 35.12
CA ASP A 257 8.99 5.44 36.35
C ASP A 257 10.31 6.21 36.07
N GLN A 258 10.85 6.07 34.86
CA GLN A 258 12.12 6.68 34.45
C GLN A 258 12.10 7.04 32.97
N VAL A 259 13.01 7.92 32.55
CA VAL A 259 13.19 8.25 31.14
C VAL A 259 13.71 7.01 30.40
N GLN A 260 13.06 6.67 29.29
CA GLN A 260 13.45 5.59 28.40
C GLN A 260 13.69 6.17 27.01
N VAL A 261 14.77 5.73 26.37
CA VAL A 261 15.09 6.10 24.99
C VAL A 261 15.14 4.81 24.19
N TRP A 262 14.31 4.74 23.17
CA TRP A 262 14.25 3.65 22.22
C TRP A 262 14.72 4.18 20.87
N TYR A 263 15.52 3.37 20.19
CA TYR A 263 16.06 3.68 18.88
C TYR A 263 15.75 2.52 17.94
N ASN A 264 15.42 2.87 16.70
CA ASN A 264 15.26 1.93 15.62
C ASN A 264 15.69 2.58 14.29
N GLU A 265 16.17 1.79 13.35
CA GLU A 265 16.54 2.23 12.01
C GLU A 265 15.84 1.33 10.99
N TYR A 266 15.15 1.92 10.01
CA TYR A 266 14.51 1.15 8.95
C TYR A 266 14.35 1.95 7.66
N ILE A 267 14.71 1.34 6.52
CA ILE A 267 14.65 1.94 5.17
C ILE A 267 15.24 3.37 5.18
N GLY A 268 16.42 3.53 5.76
CA GLY A 268 17.12 4.83 5.82
C GLY A 268 16.48 5.89 6.73
N ASN A 269 15.47 5.52 7.54
CA ASN A 269 14.88 6.39 8.56
C ASN A 269 15.36 5.99 9.95
N ASP A 270 15.73 6.99 10.75
CA ASP A 270 16.07 6.85 12.16
C ASP A 270 14.86 7.23 13.04
N TYR A 271 14.39 6.29 13.86
CA TYR A 271 13.28 6.49 14.78
C TYR A 271 13.80 6.57 16.21
N TRP A 272 13.60 7.73 16.84
CA TRP A 272 13.91 7.96 18.24
C TRP A 272 12.62 8.13 19.03
N VAL A 273 12.34 7.22 19.95
CA VAL A 273 11.16 7.29 20.83
C VAL A 273 11.63 7.54 22.25
N ILE A 274 11.32 8.74 22.76
CA ILE A 274 11.67 9.15 24.11
C ILE A 274 10.40 9.12 24.96
N LEU A 275 10.40 8.29 26.00
CA LEU A 275 9.34 8.23 27.00
C LEU A 275 9.85 8.84 28.30
N ALA A 276 9.11 9.81 28.86
CA ALA A 276 9.46 10.47 30.11
C ALA A 276 8.32 10.37 31.14
N PRO A 277 8.63 10.29 32.44
CA PRO A 277 7.60 10.33 33.49
C PRO A 277 6.84 11.67 33.46
N GLY A 278 5.52 11.62 33.57
CA GLY A 278 4.68 12.81 33.56
C GLY A 278 3.25 12.58 33.12
N ASN A 279 2.54 13.69 32.88
CA ASN A 279 1.24 13.69 32.23
C ASN A 279 1.40 13.31 30.75
N TRP A 280 0.33 12.80 30.14
CA TRP A 280 0.35 12.46 28.73
C TRP A 280 0.51 13.74 27.87
N GLU A 281 1.61 13.79 27.15
CA GLU A 281 1.96 14.79 26.15
C GLU A 281 2.62 14.07 24.97
N PHE A 282 2.51 14.62 23.75
CA PHE A 282 3.10 14.03 22.55
C PHE A 282 3.62 15.15 21.65
N GLU A 283 4.86 14.97 21.18
CA GLU A 283 5.49 15.80 20.18
C GLU A 283 6.13 14.88 19.15
N LEU A 284 5.92 15.21 17.87
CA LEU A 284 6.54 14.54 16.73
C LEU A 284 7.42 15.56 16.02
N VAL A 285 8.66 15.16 15.76
CA VAL A 285 9.62 15.94 14.97
C VAL A 285 10.04 15.05 13.81
N GLU A 286 9.68 15.45 12.60
CA GLU A 286 9.98 14.78 11.32
C GLU A 286 10.84 15.68 10.44
#